data_AF-A0A1J3JC01-F1
#
_entry.id   AF-A0A1J3JC01-F1
#
_cell.length_a   1.000
_cell.length_b   1.000
_cell.length_c   1.000
_cell.angle_alpha   90.00
_cell.angle_beta   90.00
_cell.angle_gamma   90.00
#
_symmetry.space_group_name_H-M   'P 1'
#
loop_
_entity.id
_entity.type
_entity.pdbx_description
1 polymer ?
#
loop_
_entity_poly.entity_id
_entity_poly.type
_entity_poly.pdbx_seq_one_letter_code
_entity_poly.pdbx_strand_id
1 'polypeptide(L)' 'LGYSLEKRTVPRCNVIKALMSKGFLESQLPPMSSVLICTDDSFLKRYVRKHHDKELVAQLMSIFTGETRTNG' A
#
# COMPACT_ATOMS: atom_id res chain seq x y z
N LEU A 1 -11.12 11.43 18.24
CA LEU A 1 -11.30 11.53 16.77
C LEU A 1 -10.14 10.96 15.93
N GLY A 2 -9.00 10.52 16.51
CA GLY A 2 -7.79 10.13 15.76
C GLY A 2 -7.67 8.67 15.30
N TYR A 3 -8.55 7.76 15.73
CA TYR A 3 -8.38 6.31 15.52
C TYR A 3 -8.56 5.81 14.07
N SER A 4 -9.12 6.63 13.17
CA SER A 4 -9.41 6.20 11.79
C SER A 4 -8.33 6.59 10.78
N LEU A 5 -7.49 7.58 11.09
CA LEU A 5 -6.44 8.03 10.18
C LEU A 5 -5.25 7.09 10.20
N GLU A 6 -4.76 6.70 11.38
CA GLU A 6 -3.65 5.74 11.49
C GLU A 6 -3.97 4.40 10.81
N LYS A 7 -5.19 3.89 11.00
CA LYS A 7 -5.68 2.66 10.36
C LYS A 7 -5.74 2.74 8.83
N ARG A 8 -5.83 3.94 8.25
CA ARG A 8 -5.82 4.17 6.79
C ARG A 8 -4.44 4.49 6.26
N THR A 9 -3.68 5.27 7.02
CA THR A 9 -2.35 5.79 6.67
C THR A 9 -1.29 4.70 6.73
N VAL A 10 -1.26 3.91 7.81
CA VAL A 10 -0.21 2.89 8.02
C VAL A 10 -0.20 1.85 6.90
N PRO A 11 -1.33 1.22 6.51
CA PRO A 11 -1.29 0.21 5.45
C PRO A 11 -0.88 0.79 4.08
N ARG A 12 -1.30 2.02 3.77
CA ARG A 12 -0.90 2.73 2.55
C ARG A 12 0.60 3.01 2.53
N CYS A 13 1.15 3.55 3.62
CA CYS A 13 2.58 3.82 3.75
C CYS A 13 3.41 2.53 3.64
N ASN A 14 2.94 1.43 4.24
CA ASN A 14 3.63 0.14 4.16
C ASN A 14 3.66 -0.42 2.73
N VAL A 15 2.58 -0.29 1.97
CA VAL A 15 2.56 -0.65 0.54
C VAL A 15 3.57 0.18 -0.25
N ILE A 16 3.60 1.51 -0.06
CA ILE A 16 4.57 2.38 -0.75
C ILE A 16 6.00 1.98 -0.37
N LYS A 17 6.29 1.75 0.91
CA LYS A 17 7.60 1.28 1.38
C LYS A 17 8.00 -0.04 0.74
N ALA A 18 7.09 -1.02 0.65
CA ALA A 18 7.35 -2.31 0.03
C ALA A 18 7.66 -2.17 -1.47
N LEU A 19 6.93 -1.31 -2.18
CA LEU A 19 7.19 -1.03 -3.58
C LEU A 19 8.56 -0.35 -3.78
N MET A 20 8.94 0.59 -2.90
CA MET A 20 10.27 1.21 -2.93
C MET A 20 11.38 0.17 -2.73
N SER A 21 11.27 -0.68 -1.70
CA SER A 21 12.27 -1.71 -1.41
C SER A 21 12.44 -2.75 -2.52
N LYS A 22 11.41 -2.96 -3.33
CA LYS A 22 11.43 -3.91 -4.46
C LYS A 22 11.71 -3.24 -5.82
N GLY A 23 11.92 -1.91 -5.86
CA GLY A 23 12.20 -1.18 -7.11
C GLY A 23 11.00 -0.99 -8.04
N PHE A 24 9.76 -1.09 -7.53
CA PHE A 24 8.53 -0.99 -8.32
C PHE A 24 7.91 0.42 -8.37
N LEU A 25 8.53 1.39 -7.71
CA LEU A 25 8.21 2.81 -7.91
C LEU A 25 9.25 3.44 -8.84
N GLU A 26 8.74 4.19 -9.82
CA GLU A 26 9.56 5.03 -10.68
C GLU A 26 10.35 6.06 -9.85
N SER A 27 11.31 6.73 -10.50
CA SER A 27 12.23 7.69 -9.87
C SER A 27 11.54 8.83 -9.10
N GLN A 28 10.24 9.06 -9.32
CA GLN A 28 9.45 10.05 -8.60
C GLN A 28 8.39 9.36 -7.74
N LEU A 29 8.52 9.53 -6.42
CA LEU A 29 7.51 9.07 -5.47
C LEU A 29 6.22 9.88 -5.62
N PRO A 30 5.04 9.24 -5.49
CA PRO A 30 3.80 9.99 -5.46
C PRO A 30 3.78 10.94 -4.25
N PRO A 31 3.20 12.14 -4.38
CA PRO A 31 2.97 13.02 -3.24
C PRO A 31 2.21 12.27 -2.15
N MET A 32 2.73 12.28 -0.91
CA MET A 32 2.10 11.58 0.21
C MET A 32 0.67 12.07 0.46
N SER A 33 0.39 13.36 0.22
CA SER A 33 -0.97 13.90 0.25
C SER A 33 -1.92 13.17 -0.70
N SER A 34 -1.48 12.85 -1.92
CA SER A 34 -2.27 12.10 -2.89
C SER A 34 -2.52 10.66 -2.42
N VAL A 35 -1.52 10.02 -1.84
CA VAL A 35 -1.62 8.66 -1.27
C VAL A 35 -2.66 8.63 -0.15
N LEU A 36 -2.68 9.63 0.72
CA LEU A 36 -3.55 9.66 1.92
C LEU A 36 -4.98 10.10 1.64
N ILE A 37 -5.21 10.95 0.64
CA ILE A 37 -6.55 11.49 0.32
C ILE A 37 -7.37 10.51 -0.54
N CYS A 38 -6.72 9.60 -1.28
CA CYS A 38 -7.43 8.71 -2.19
C CYS A 38 -8.20 7.57 -1.49
N THR A 39 -9.33 7.17 -2.09
CA THR A 39 -10.14 6.04 -1.63
C THR A 39 -9.34 4.73 -1.70
N ASP A 40 -9.75 3.73 -0.91
CA ASP A 40 -9.08 2.42 -0.93
C ASP A 40 -9.07 1.81 -2.34
N ASP A 41 -10.17 1.91 -3.09
CA ASP A 41 -10.21 1.40 -4.47
C ASP A 41 -9.22 2.13 -5.39
N SER A 42 -9.16 3.47 -5.31
CA SER A 42 -8.22 4.27 -6.10
C SER A 42 -6.77 3.94 -5.76
N PHE A 43 -6.48 3.77 -4.46
CA PHE A 43 -5.17 3.37 -3.97
C PHE A 43 -4.79 1.99 -4.50
N LEU A 44 -5.67 0.99 -4.33
CA LEU A 44 -5.43 -0.38 -4.76
C LEU A 44 -5.24 -0.47 -6.27
N LYS A 45 -6.05 0.24 -7.07
CA LYS A 45 -5.89 0.26 -8.52
C LYS A 45 -4.54 0.85 -8.94
N ARG A 46 -4.09 1.92 -8.28
CA ARG A 46 -2.87 2.67 -8.65
C ARG A 46 -1.57 2.04 -8.15
N TYR A 47 -1.58 1.40 -6.98
CA TYR A 47 -0.36 0.93 -6.32
C TYR A 47 -0.29 -0.57 -6.12
N VAL A 48 -1.41 -1.29 -6.18
CA VAL A 48 -1.44 -2.73 -5.90
C VAL A 48 -1.78 -3.53 -7.16
N ARG A 49 -3.00 -3.36 -7.70
CA ARG A 49 -3.52 -4.15 -8.83
C ARG A 49 -2.96 -3.77 -10.21
N LYS A 50 -2.15 -2.70 -10.31
CA LYS A 50 -1.47 -2.33 -11.56
C LYS A 50 -0.36 -3.30 -11.97
N HIS A 51 0.11 -4.13 -11.04
CA HIS A 51 1.21 -5.05 -11.29
C HIS A 51 0.71 -6.35 -11.93
N HIS A 52 1.41 -6.86 -12.94
CA HIS A 52 1.09 -8.14 -13.58
C HIS A 52 1.49 -9.35 -12.74
N ASP A 53 2.50 -9.20 -11.89
CA ASP A 53 2.95 -10.23 -10.97
C ASP A 53 1.90 -10.47 -9.88
N LYS A 54 1.19 -11.60 -9.97
CA LYS A 54 0.14 -11.99 -9.02
C LYS A 54 0.66 -12.22 -7.62
N GLU A 55 1.90 -12.68 -7.47
CA GLU A 55 2.52 -12.90 -6.15
C GLU A 55 2.80 -11.56 -5.48
N LEU A 56 3.34 -10.60 -6.24
CA LEU A 56 3.52 -9.23 -5.77
C LEU A 56 2.18 -8.60 -5.37
N VAL A 57 1.15 -8.72 -6.21
CA VAL A 57 -0.19 -8.21 -5.89
C VAL A 57 -0.72 -8.82 -4.59
N ALA A 58 -0.59 -10.13 -4.40
CA ALA A 58 -1.02 -10.81 -3.18
C ALA A 58 -0.26 -10.32 -1.93
N GLN A 59 1.06 -10.16 -2.03
CA GLN A 59 1.88 -9.62 -0.94
C GLN A 59 1.46 -8.19 -0.58
N LEU A 60 1.27 -7.31 -1.57
CA LEU A 60 0.86 -5.93 -1.34
C LEU A 60 -0.57 -5.84 -0.75
N MET A 61 -1.47 -6.72 -1.17
CA MET A 61 -2.81 -6.83 -0.58
C MET A 61 -2.75 -7.23 0.90
N SER A 62 -1.94 -8.23 1.27
CA SER A 62 -1.74 -8.63 2.67
C SER A 62 -1.17 -7.51 3.54
N ILE A 63 -0.21 -6.75 3.00
CA ILE A 63 0.34 -5.56 3.67
C ILE A 63 -0.76 -4.50 3.86
N PHE A 64 -1.61 -4.29 2.86
CA PHE A 64 -2.70 -3.31 2.90
C PHE A 64 -3.83 -3.69 3.86
N THR A 65 -4.17 -4.98 3.98
CA THR A 65 -5.21 -5.45 4.91
C THR A 65 -4.70 -5.56 6.34
N GLY A 66 -3.38 -5.44 6.56
CA GLY A 66 -2.77 -5.62 7.87
C GLY A 66 -2.76 -7.08 8.33
N GLU A 67 -2.96 -8.02 7.41
CA GLU A 67 -2.81 -9.45 7.67
C GLU A 67 -1.32 -9.79 7.72
N THR A 68 -0.64 -9.36 8.79
CA THR A 68 0.56 -10.06 9.20
C THR A 68 0.08 -11.45 9.63
N ARG A 69 0.56 -12.51 8.96
CA ARG A 69 0.55 -13.83 9.57
C ARG A 69 1.33 -13.70 10.88
N THR A 70 0.62 -13.53 11.98
CA THR A 70 1.14 -13.77 13.31
C THR A 70 1.37 -15.27 13.39
N ASN A 71 2.55 -15.72 12.98
CA ASN A 71 3.08 -16.96 13.51
C ASN A 71 3.33 -16.68 15.00
N GLY A 72 2.65 -17.44 15.86
CA GLY A 72 2.83 -17.41 17.31
C GLY A 72 4.21 -17.87 17.75
#